data_AF-A0A6N6JPM5-F1
#
_entry.id   AF-A0A6N6JPM5-F1
#
_cell.length_a   1.000
_cell.length_b   1.000
_cell.length_c   1.000
_cell.angle_alpha   90.00
_cell.angle_beta   90.00
_cell.angle_gamma   90.00
#
_symmetry.space_group_name_H-M   'P 1'
#
loop_
_entity.id
_entity.type
_entity.pdbx_description
1 polymer ?
#
loop_
_entity_poly.entity_id
_entity_poly.type
_entity_poly.pdbx_seq_one_letter_code
_entity_poly.pdbx_strand_id
1 'polypeptide(L)'
;MKRSPLLLSLVTLVALSAFSAPQAQEAAKPDLLRQYLSETDATKKVELRAKLTGMGGPALREAIGKLAYSKAGQTGALEFETLCPDGFKRPYYMHVPPKYDPARRYPLIIWLHGGVSGAPADAASGAIEMWQQALGDDWSDEVMVLAPAAIAADTTDDARWWRDKGQLNVLHMLKEVKLAFNVDDDRVFVTGMSDGGSGAFALAARRPDTFSGFMPMVGHPLVPSFDGTCMFWENLAKVRIYAISGGKDRLYPAAQVAQVVAEANQNGASIEHKIYEDAGHDLSYAPKEIPRILADMVGKWKRDLGLASLDWSTDSPAMGRRAWLEITELADLGDLNAKDLKAVPRSGQARVVLGITLNPELEVTDPVVVDSVAKDSVAEAMGIKAGDVIVGLDKAKIANLNDLRAALGKKKAGEDVEVEVERDGKTQTLKGKFPLPKSASGQLMARVKAGTRTAKGERGMERHFELLVTQAGKLSLFLTAEDVAAGRVTVNINGRALVFDGLAEDAAFILAEFERTGDRKLPFVARLDIDVAAALKGTK
;
A
#
# COMPACT_ATOMS: atom_id res chain seq x y z
N MET A 1 4.96 50.76 80.29
CA MET A 1 5.38 49.95 79.12
C MET A 1 5.13 48.48 79.44
N LYS A 2 4.39 47.82 78.54
CA LYS A 2 4.09 46.38 78.37
C LYS A 2 3.45 45.60 79.55
N ARG A 3 2.23 45.13 79.27
CA ARG A 3 1.22 44.52 80.14
C ARG A 3 1.45 43.02 80.35
N SER A 4 1.13 42.55 81.56
CA SER A 4 0.81 41.15 81.92
C SER A 4 -0.59 40.73 81.39
N PRO A 5 -1.20 39.58 81.81
CA PRO A 5 -0.85 38.17 81.56
C PRO A 5 -2.08 37.34 81.05
N LEU A 6 -1.92 36.00 80.89
CA LEU A 6 -2.93 34.92 80.77
C LEU A 6 -4.10 35.06 79.76
N LEU A 7 -4.37 34.01 78.97
CA LEU A 7 -5.57 33.16 79.13
C LEU A 7 -5.70 32.06 78.05
N LEU A 8 -6.25 30.94 78.50
CA LEU A 8 -6.90 29.84 77.78
C LEU A 8 -7.54 30.22 76.44
N SER A 9 -7.43 29.32 75.45
CA SER A 9 -8.46 29.16 74.38
C SER A 9 -8.34 27.73 73.82
N LEU A 10 -9.24 26.84 74.25
CA LEU A 10 -10.42 26.38 73.52
C LEU A 10 -10.09 25.50 72.30
N VAL A 11 -10.14 24.19 72.54
CA VAL A 11 -10.24 23.17 71.50
C VAL A 11 -11.67 23.23 70.95
N THR A 12 -11.83 23.73 69.72
CA THR A 12 -13.08 23.63 68.98
C THR A 12 -12.94 22.53 67.94
N LEU A 13 -13.62 21.41 68.20
CA LEU A 13 -13.80 20.30 67.28
C LEU A 13 -14.69 20.78 66.12
N VAL A 14 -14.12 20.95 64.92
CA VAL A 14 -14.91 21.05 63.68
C VAL A 14 -14.72 19.74 62.94
N ALA A 15 -15.78 18.93 62.91
CA ALA A 15 -15.87 17.76 62.08
C ALA A 15 -15.85 18.19 60.61
N LEU A 16 -14.73 17.99 59.93
CA LEU A 16 -14.73 17.91 58.47
C LEU A 16 -15.19 16.50 58.10
N SER A 17 -16.41 16.45 57.58
CA SER A 17 -16.95 15.35 56.80
C SER A 17 -15.96 14.93 55.73
N ALA A 18 -15.48 13.69 55.83
CA ALA A 18 -14.77 13.01 54.77
C ALA A 18 -15.72 12.80 53.59
N PHE A 19 -15.76 13.75 52.66
CA PHE A 19 -16.05 13.42 51.27
C PHE A 19 -14.78 12.81 50.71
N SER A 20 -14.75 11.48 50.69
CA SER A 20 -13.84 10.71 49.87
C SER A 20 -14.02 11.16 48.42
N ALA A 21 -13.11 12.02 47.95
CA ALA A 21 -12.87 12.17 46.53
C ALA A 21 -12.55 10.76 45.98
N PRO A 22 -13.15 10.32 44.86
CA PRO A 22 -12.73 9.08 44.25
C PRO A 22 -11.26 9.22 43.87
N GLN A 23 -10.46 8.45 44.59
CA GLN A 23 -9.03 8.34 44.47
C GLN A 23 -8.70 7.72 43.11
N ALA A 24 -7.85 8.40 42.35
CA ALA A 24 -6.94 7.86 41.35
C ALA A 24 -7.49 6.86 40.31
N GLN A 25 -7.69 7.38 39.09
CA GLN A 25 -6.95 6.92 37.92
C GLN A 25 -6.75 5.40 37.82
N GLU A 26 -7.80 4.71 37.37
CA GLU A 26 -7.71 3.33 36.92
C GLU A 26 -6.80 3.31 35.68
N ALA A 27 -5.51 3.11 35.92
CA ALA A 27 -4.50 2.99 34.89
C ALA A 27 -4.97 1.96 33.85
N ALA A 28 -4.95 2.38 32.58
CA ALA A 28 -5.12 1.54 31.41
C ALA A 28 -4.40 0.20 31.60
N LYS A 29 -5.12 -0.88 31.93
CA LYS A 29 -4.50 -2.20 32.03
C LYS A 29 -4.28 -2.72 30.60
N PRO A 30 -3.03 -2.97 30.17
CA PRO A 30 -2.74 -3.60 28.87
C PRO A 30 -3.52 -4.91 28.64
N ASP A 31 -4.03 -5.51 29.71
CA ASP A 31 -4.89 -6.69 29.71
C ASP A 31 -6.22 -6.49 28.98
N LEU A 32 -6.84 -5.30 29.05
CA LEU A 32 -8.13 -5.05 28.40
C LEU A 32 -8.01 -5.07 26.87
N LEU A 33 -6.95 -4.45 26.34
CA LEU A 33 -6.69 -4.44 24.90
C LEU A 33 -6.34 -5.85 24.41
N ARG A 34 -5.58 -6.65 25.18
CA ARG A 34 -5.33 -8.06 24.85
C ARG A 34 -6.62 -8.87 24.79
N GLN A 35 -7.46 -8.74 25.83
CA GLN A 35 -8.77 -9.40 25.87
C GLN A 35 -9.61 -9.04 24.65
N TYR A 36 -9.69 -7.75 24.31
CA TYR A 36 -10.42 -7.26 23.15
C TYR A 36 -9.93 -7.87 21.82
N LEU A 37 -8.62 -7.92 21.61
CA LEU A 37 -8.04 -8.47 20.38
C LEU A 37 -8.28 -9.97 20.24
N SER A 38 -8.22 -10.72 21.36
CA SER A 38 -8.47 -12.17 21.37
C SER A 38 -9.95 -12.56 21.41
N GLU A 39 -10.85 -11.62 21.70
CA GLU A 39 -12.28 -11.93 21.88
C GLU A 39 -12.95 -12.26 20.55
N THR A 40 -13.66 -13.39 20.55
CA THR A 40 -14.40 -13.95 19.40
C THR A 40 -15.90 -13.77 19.54
N ASP A 41 -16.43 -13.62 20.75
CA ASP A 41 -17.83 -13.33 20.99
C ASP A 41 -18.15 -11.87 20.63
N ALA A 42 -19.07 -11.68 19.69
CA ALA A 42 -19.39 -10.35 19.15
C ALA A 42 -19.95 -9.39 20.22
N THR A 43 -20.77 -9.89 21.15
CA THR A 43 -21.39 -9.09 22.20
C THR A 43 -20.33 -8.63 23.20
N LYS A 44 -19.49 -9.54 23.69
CA LYS A 44 -18.37 -9.19 24.59
C LYS A 44 -17.38 -8.24 23.92
N LYS A 45 -17.13 -8.42 22.61
CA LYS A 45 -16.23 -7.54 21.86
C LYS A 45 -16.76 -6.11 21.80
N VAL A 46 -18.08 -5.92 21.62
CA VAL A 46 -18.72 -4.59 21.70
C VAL A 46 -18.57 -3.99 23.10
N GLU A 47 -18.77 -4.76 24.17
CA GLU A 47 -18.58 -4.29 25.55
C GLU A 47 -17.13 -3.86 25.83
N LEU A 48 -16.16 -4.69 25.41
CA LEU A 48 -14.73 -4.41 25.55
C LEU A 48 -14.33 -3.17 24.73
N ARG A 49 -14.88 -3.01 23.52
CA ARG A 49 -14.69 -1.81 22.70
C ARG A 49 -15.17 -0.57 23.43
N ALA A 50 -16.38 -0.60 23.99
CA ALA A 50 -16.96 0.52 24.73
C ALA A 50 -16.13 0.90 25.95
N LYS A 51 -15.58 -0.09 26.67
CA LYS A 51 -14.63 0.15 27.78
C LYS A 51 -13.35 0.82 27.29
N LEU A 52 -12.75 0.32 26.21
CA LEU A 52 -11.51 0.87 25.64
C LEU A 52 -11.70 2.31 25.15
N THR A 53 -12.79 2.60 24.43
CA THR A 53 -13.06 3.94 23.93
C THR A 53 -13.45 4.91 25.06
N GLY A 54 -14.08 4.41 26.13
CA GLY A 54 -14.41 5.16 27.33
C GLY A 54 -13.20 5.64 28.14
N MET A 55 -12.01 5.08 27.91
CA MET A 55 -10.76 5.52 28.57
C MET A 55 -10.27 6.89 28.08
N GLY A 56 -10.76 7.34 26.91
CA GLY A 56 -10.27 8.54 26.23
C GLY A 56 -9.00 8.31 25.41
N GLY A 57 -8.76 9.20 24.44
CA GLY A 57 -7.68 9.06 23.45
C GLY A 57 -6.27 8.88 24.05
N PRO A 58 -5.82 9.75 24.97
CA PRO A 58 -4.48 9.65 25.55
C PRO A 58 -4.20 8.33 26.27
N ALA A 59 -5.15 7.87 27.12
CA ALA A 59 -5.01 6.63 27.87
C ALA A 59 -5.04 5.41 26.96
N LEU A 60 -5.86 5.42 25.90
CA LEU A 60 -5.90 4.35 24.91
C LEU A 60 -4.58 4.25 24.12
N ARG A 61 -4.00 5.39 23.69
CA ARG A 61 -2.70 5.40 23.01
C ARG A 61 -1.59 4.86 23.90
N GLU A 62 -1.59 5.21 25.18
CA GLU A 62 -0.67 4.65 26.16
C GLU A 62 -0.82 3.12 26.29
N ALA A 63 -2.07 2.63 26.34
CA ALA A 63 -2.37 1.19 26.39
C ALA A 63 -1.84 0.45 25.15
N ILE A 64 -2.05 1.01 23.96
CA ILE A 64 -1.57 0.46 22.69
C ILE A 64 -0.04 0.42 22.66
N GLY A 65 0.62 1.49 23.10
CA GLY A 65 2.09 1.56 23.19
C GLY A 65 2.68 0.49 24.11
N LYS A 66 1.96 0.09 25.17
CA LYS A 66 2.38 -0.91 26.16
C LYS A 66 1.89 -2.35 25.87
N LEU A 67 1.17 -2.57 24.78
CA LEU A 67 0.67 -3.90 24.42
C LEU A 67 1.84 -4.87 24.16
N ALA A 68 1.87 -6.03 24.81
CA ALA A 68 2.92 -7.02 24.51
C ALA A 68 2.70 -7.68 23.14
N TYR A 69 3.80 -8.05 22.52
CA TYR A 69 3.83 -8.74 21.24
C TYR A 69 3.50 -10.23 21.43
N SER A 70 2.58 -10.75 20.63
CA SER A 70 2.03 -12.11 20.85
C SER A 70 3.04 -13.23 20.58
N LYS A 71 4.11 -12.96 19.83
CA LYS A 71 5.17 -13.91 19.45
C LYS A 71 6.56 -13.47 19.92
N ALA A 72 6.63 -12.72 21.02
CA ALA A 72 7.86 -12.12 21.55
C ALA A 72 9.08 -13.06 21.73
N GLY A 73 8.87 -14.38 21.83
CA GLY A 73 9.93 -15.38 21.98
C GLY A 73 10.22 -16.24 20.73
N GLN A 74 9.60 -15.97 19.58
CA GLN A 74 9.85 -16.72 18.34
C GLN A 74 10.91 -16.01 17.49
N THR A 75 11.87 -16.75 16.93
CA THR A 75 12.96 -16.22 16.11
C THR A 75 13.26 -17.16 14.93
N GLY A 76 14.10 -16.72 14.00
CA GLY A 76 14.53 -17.49 12.84
C GLY A 76 13.52 -17.47 11.68
N ALA A 77 13.59 -18.51 10.84
CA ALA A 77 12.62 -18.73 9.77
C ALA A 77 11.32 -19.28 10.35
N LEU A 78 10.20 -18.58 10.12
CA LEU A 78 8.88 -18.93 10.64
C LEU A 78 7.86 -18.98 9.51
N GLU A 79 6.89 -19.88 9.65
CA GLU A 79 5.73 -20.00 8.77
C GLU A 79 4.46 -19.72 9.57
N PHE A 80 3.57 -18.93 8.97
CA PHE A 80 2.26 -18.61 9.53
C PHE A 80 1.19 -18.77 8.45
N GLU A 81 -0.06 -18.94 8.87
CA GLU A 81 -1.22 -18.91 7.99
C GLU A 81 -2.24 -17.91 8.53
N THR A 82 -2.89 -17.15 7.65
CA THR A 82 -4.02 -16.29 8.02
C THR A 82 -5.16 -16.40 7.02
N LEU A 83 -6.40 -16.30 7.54
CA LEU A 83 -7.55 -15.97 6.70
C LEU A 83 -7.39 -14.52 6.23
N CYS A 84 -7.25 -14.34 4.93
CA CYS A 84 -7.12 -13.03 4.31
C CYS A 84 -8.49 -12.37 4.09
N PRO A 85 -8.54 -11.03 3.94
CA PRO A 85 -9.78 -10.31 3.65
C PRO A 85 -10.54 -10.78 2.41
N ASP A 86 -9.86 -11.41 1.45
CA ASP A 86 -10.47 -12.00 0.26
C ASP A 86 -11.23 -13.32 0.51
N GLY A 87 -11.16 -13.86 1.73
CA GLY A 87 -11.83 -15.09 2.15
C GLY A 87 -10.96 -16.34 2.03
N PHE A 88 -9.73 -16.24 1.54
CA PHE A 88 -8.82 -17.39 1.41
C PHE A 88 -7.82 -17.44 2.56
N LYS A 89 -7.49 -18.65 2.99
CA LYS A 89 -6.36 -18.87 3.89
C LYS A 89 -5.07 -18.88 3.10
N ARG A 90 -4.07 -18.12 3.55
CA ARG A 90 -2.78 -18.03 2.86
C ARG A 90 -1.62 -18.12 3.85
N PRO A 91 -0.57 -18.88 3.50
CA PRO A 91 0.66 -18.84 4.26
C PRO A 91 1.40 -17.54 3.99
N TYR A 92 2.20 -17.14 4.97
CA TYR A 92 3.24 -16.14 4.82
C TYR A 92 4.43 -16.54 5.68
N TYR A 93 5.62 -16.19 5.20
CA TYR A 93 6.87 -16.63 5.79
C TYR A 93 7.61 -15.43 6.35
N MET A 94 8.38 -15.65 7.41
CA MET A 94 9.11 -14.61 8.10
C MET A 94 10.56 -15.02 8.31
N HIS A 95 11.47 -14.06 8.10
CA HIS A 95 12.74 -14.04 8.81
C HIS A 95 12.59 -13.12 10.01
N VAL A 96 12.70 -13.69 11.21
CA VAL A 96 12.82 -12.93 12.46
C VAL A 96 14.27 -13.04 12.93
N PRO A 97 14.95 -11.92 13.26
CA PRO A 97 16.32 -11.93 13.76
C PRO A 97 16.57 -13.01 14.81
N PRO A 98 17.63 -13.84 14.68
CA PRO A 98 17.97 -14.87 15.67
C PRO A 98 18.11 -14.31 17.09
N LYS A 99 18.65 -13.08 17.22
CA LYS A 99 18.74 -12.33 18.49
C LYS A 99 17.62 -11.31 18.67
N TYR A 100 16.42 -11.60 18.15
CA TYR A 100 15.27 -10.73 18.32
C TYR A 100 14.98 -10.43 19.79
N ASP A 101 14.70 -9.16 20.06
CA ASP A 101 14.39 -8.61 21.38
C ASP A 101 13.12 -7.77 21.24
N PRO A 102 12.00 -8.15 21.89
CA PRO A 102 10.74 -7.41 21.80
C PRO A 102 10.83 -5.98 22.36
N ALA A 103 11.89 -5.59 23.07
CA ALA A 103 12.12 -4.21 23.50
C ALA A 103 12.72 -3.32 22.39
N ARG A 104 13.34 -3.91 21.35
CA ARG A 104 13.94 -3.20 20.21
C ARG A 104 12.98 -3.18 19.02
N ARG A 105 12.94 -2.06 18.29
CA ARG A 105 12.15 -1.89 17.06
C ARG A 105 12.99 -2.26 15.83
N TYR A 106 12.47 -3.14 14.99
CA TYR A 106 13.16 -3.67 13.81
C TYR A 106 12.56 -3.14 12.51
N PRO A 107 13.38 -2.68 11.53
CA PRO A 107 12.92 -2.53 10.16
C PRO A 107 12.32 -3.83 9.63
N LEU A 108 11.32 -3.70 8.76
CA LEU A 108 10.69 -4.82 8.09
C LEU A 108 10.74 -4.63 6.58
N ILE A 109 11.26 -5.63 5.86
CA ILE A 109 11.17 -5.73 4.40
C ILE A 109 10.03 -6.67 4.06
N ILE A 110 9.09 -6.23 3.23
CA ILE A 110 8.09 -7.10 2.62
C ILE A 110 8.60 -7.49 1.23
N TRP A 111 8.78 -8.79 0.99
CA TRP A 111 9.16 -9.37 -0.29
C TRP A 111 7.96 -9.94 -1.03
N LEU A 112 7.66 -9.41 -2.21
CA LEU A 112 6.66 -9.95 -3.12
C LEU A 112 7.33 -10.82 -4.19
N HIS A 113 6.94 -12.09 -4.29
CA HIS A 113 7.49 -12.99 -5.32
C HIS A 113 6.91 -12.69 -6.72
N GLY A 114 7.59 -13.18 -7.77
CA GLY A 114 7.14 -13.09 -9.17
C GLY A 114 6.06 -14.11 -9.52
N GLY A 115 5.46 -13.98 -10.71
CA GLY A 115 4.48 -14.93 -11.22
C GLY A 115 3.23 -15.08 -10.35
N VAL A 116 2.62 -13.97 -9.92
CA VAL A 116 1.62 -13.96 -8.83
C VAL A 116 0.44 -14.92 -9.05
N SER A 117 0.07 -15.21 -10.30
CA SER A 117 -1.03 -16.11 -10.66
C SER A 117 -0.62 -17.56 -10.92
N GLY A 118 0.68 -17.89 -10.88
CA GLY A 118 1.18 -19.22 -11.26
C GLY A 118 2.51 -19.61 -10.60
N ALA A 119 2.88 -18.93 -9.52
CA ALA A 119 4.15 -19.17 -8.85
C ALA A 119 4.20 -20.60 -8.26
N PRO A 120 5.40 -21.21 -8.20
CA PRO A 120 5.62 -22.42 -7.41
C PRO A 120 5.18 -22.23 -5.95
N ALA A 121 4.72 -23.31 -5.31
CA ALA A 121 4.18 -23.27 -3.96
C ALA A 121 5.20 -22.77 -2.91
N ASP A 122 6.49 -22.96 -3.19
CA ASP A 122 7.63 -22.57 -2.36
C ASP A 122 8.22 -21.19 -2.71
N ALA A 123 7.62 -20.43 -3.65
CA ALA A 123 8.18 -19.15 -4.08
C ALA A 123 8.35 -18.15 -2.92
N ALA A 124 7.46 -18.17 -1.94
CA ALA A 124 7.53 -17.30 -0.76
C ALA A 124 8.48 -17.83 0.33
N SER A 125 8.52 -19.14 0.57
CA SER A 125 9.45 -19.74 1.55
C SER A 125 10.89 -19.69 1.05
N GLY A 126 11.14 -20.00 -0.22
CA GLY A 126 12.46 -19.88 -0.85
C GLY A 126 12.99 -18.45 -0.86
N ALA A 127 12.10 -17.45 -0.87
CA ALA A 127 12.52 -16.06 -0.70
C ALA A 127 13.11 -15.78 0.68
N ILE A 128 12.63 -16.43 1.76
CA ILE A 128 13.23 -16.28 3.09
C ILE A 128 14.66 -16.82 3.10
N GLU A 129 14.90 -17.97 2.48
CA GLU A 129 16.26 -18.53 2.37
C GLU A 129 17.19 -17.60 1.59
N MET A 130 16.72 -17.07 0.45
CA MET A 130 17.46 -16.07 -0.34
C MET A 130 17.81 -14.83 0.50
N TRP A 131 16.85 -14.29 1.24
CA TRP A 131 17.08 -13.11 2.08
C TRP A 131 18.00 -13.40 3.27
N GLN A 132 17.90 -14.56 3.91
CA GLN A 132 18.83 -14.96 4.97
C GLN A 132 20.28 -14.98 4.48
N GLN A 133 20.51 -15.49 3.26
CA GLN A 133 21.83 -15.45 2.64
C GLN A 133 22.27 -14.02 2.32
N ALA A 134 21.36 -13.19 1.80
CA ALA A 134 21.67 -11.83 1.36
C ALA A 134 21.89 -10.84 2.52
N LEU A 135 21.25 -11.06 3.68
CA LEU A 135 21.43 -10.25 4.89
C LEU A 135 22.85 -10.42 5.46
N GLY A 136 23.41 -11.63 5.40
CA GLY A 136 24.71 -11.94 5.99
C GLY A 136 24.78 -11.64 7.50
N ASP A 137 26.00 -11.60 8.03
CA ASP A 137 26.23 -11.40 9.47
C ASP A 137 25.85 -9.98 9.94
N ASP A 138 26.02 -8.98 9.07
CA ASP A 138 25.81 -7.57 9.43
C ASP A 138 24.33 -7.19 9.59
N TRP A 139 23.42 -7.90 8.91
CA TRP A 139 21.99 -7.53 8.88
C TRP A 139 21.02 -8.61 9.36
N SER A 140 21.45 -9.86 9.50
CA SER A 140 20.59 -10.96 9.96
C SER A 140 20.03 -10.75 11.37
N ASP A 141 20.73 -10.00 12.22
CA ASP A 141 20.25 -9.64 13.55
C ASP A 141 19.55 -8.26 13.61
N GLU A 142 19.44 -7.55 12.48
CA GLU A 142 19.00 -6.15 12.44
C GLU A 142 17.69 -5.92 11.68
N VAL A 143 17.29 -6.83 10.78
CA VAL A 143 16.13 -6.63 9.89
C VAL A 143 15.22 -7.85 9.89
N MET A 144 13.91 -7.61 9.89
CA MET A 144 12.89 -8.64 9.63
C MET A 144 12.55 -8.69 8.14
N VAL A 145 12.18 -9.88 7.66
CA VAL A 145 11.63 -10.06 6.30
C VAL A 145 10.29 -10.76 6.38
N LEU A 146 9.27 -10.24 5.70
CA LEU A 146 7.96 -10.84 5.48
C LEU A 146 7.83 -11.23 4.01
N ALA A 147 7.54 -12.49 3.72
CA ALA A 147 7.27 -12.99 2.37
C ALA A 147 5.83 -13.56 2.30
N PRO A 148 4.85 -12.77 1.82
CA PRO A 148 3.51 -13.27 1.52
C PRO A 148 3.53 -14.32 0.42
N ALA A 149 2.71 -15.37 0.54
CA ALA A 149 2.48 -16.32 -0.54
C ALA A 149 1.21 -16.01 -1.34
N ALA A 150 1.31 -16.05 -2.67
CA ALA A 150 0.16 -16.18 -3.55
C ALA A 150 0.08 -17.65 -4.03
N ILE A 151 -1.02 -18.32 -3.68
CA ILE A 151 -1.27 -19.71 -4.09
C ILE A 151 -2.11 -19.67 -5.37
N ALA A 152 -1.56 -20.15 -6.48
CA ALA A 152 -2.18 -20.09 -7.81
C ALA A 152 -3.66 -20.54 -7.82
N ALA A 153 -3.99 -21.64 -7.13
CA ALA A 153 -5.34 -22.19 -7.05
C ALA A 153 -6.37 -21.20 -6.44
N ASP A 154 -5.91 -20.32 -5.56
CA ASP A 154 -6.75 -19.39 -4.80
C ASP A 154 -6.52 -17.93 -5.21
N THR A 155 -5.52 -17.63 -6.06
CA THR A 155 -5.22 -16.27 -6.51
C THR A 155 -6.13 -15.89 -7.67
N THR A 156 -7.29 -15.31 -7.33
CA THR A 156 -8.16 -14.65 -8.32
C THR A 156 -7.46 -13.46 -8.98
N ASP A 157 -7.97 -13.00 -10.13
CA ASP A 157 -7.47 -11.79 -10.79
C ASP A 157 -7.40 -10.61 -9.83
N ASP A 158 -8.41 -10.41 -8.97
CA ASP A 158 -8.48 -9.30 -8.03
C ASP A 158 -7.55 -9.48 -6.79
N ALA A 159 -6.94 -10.65 -6.63
CA ALA A 159 -5.97 -10.96 -5.58
C ALA A 159 -4.50 -10.83 -6.03
N ARG A 160 -4.23 -10.46 -7.30
CA ARG A 160 -2.88 -10.15 -7.78
C ARG A 160 -2.29 -8.94 -7.02
N TRP A 161 -0.96 -8.82 -6.98
CA TRP A 161 -0.25 -7.85 -6.12
C TRP A 161 -0.61 -6.38 -6.32
N TRP A 162 -1.15 -6.04 -7.49
CA TRP A 162 -1.55 -4.69 -7.85
C TRP A 162 -3.06 -4.43 -7.81
N ARG A 163 -3.85 -5.42 -7.37
CA ARG A 163 -5.31 -5.33 -7.24
C ARG A 163 -5.71 -5.14 -5.78
N ASP A 164 -6.95 -4.69 -5.56
CA ASP A 164 -7.42 -4.27 -4.23
C ASP A 164 -7.29 -5.37 -3.19
N LYS A 165 -7.80 -6.57 -3.49
CA LYS A 165 -7.73 -7.68 -2.53
C LYS A 165 -6.28 -8.11 -2.31
N GLY A 166 -5.46 -8.17 -3.36
CA GLY A 166 -4.04 -8.53 -3.22
C GLY A 166 -3.29 -7.58 -2.29
N GLN A 167 -3.48 -6.26 -2.46
CA GLN A 167 -2.87 -5.26 -1.58
C GLN A 167 -3.44 -5.30 -0.16
N LEU A 168 -4.76 -5.49 0.00
CA LEU A 168 -5.39 -5.62 1.32
C LEU A 168 -4.91 -6.88 2.06
N ASN A 169 -4.66 -7.98 1.35
CA ASN A 169 -4.08 -9.20 1.92
C ASN A 169 -2.68 -8.94 2.47
N VAL A 170 -1.82 -8.26 1.70
CA VAL A 170 -0.46 -7.88 2.15
C VAL A 170 -0.52 -6.96 3.37
N LEU A 171 -1.40 -5.96 3.37
CA LEU A 171 -1.58 -5.05 4.50
C LEU A 171 -2.13 -5.76 5.75
N HIS A 172 -3.02 -6.74 5.56
CA HIS A 172 -3.52 -7.59 6.64
C HIS A 172 -2.39 -8.43 7.26
N MET A 173 -1.56 -9.08 6.44
CA MET A 173 -0.39 -9.82 6.93
C MET A 173 0.60 -8.90 7.65
N LEU A 174 0.86 -7.70 7.14
CA LEU A 174 1.70 -6.70 7.83
C LEU A 174 1.15 -6.34 9.21
N LYS A 175 -0.16 -6.11 9.32
CA LYS A 175 -0.82 -5.85 10.61
C LYS A 175 -0.61 -7.03 11.57
N GLU A 176 -0.84 -8.26 11.14
CA GLU A 176 -0.62 -9.45 11.97
C GLU A 176 0.82 -9.52 12.48
N VAL A 177 1.80 -9.24 11.61
CA VAL A 177 3.22 -9.17 11.98
C VAL A 177 3.48 -8.06 13.02
N LYS A 178 2.88 -6.87 12.88
CA LYS A 178 3.02 -5.77 13.86
C LYS A 178 2.39 -6.06 15.24
N LEU A 179 1.38 -6.94 15.28
CA LEU A 179 0.81 -7.44 16.54
C LEU A 179 1.69 -8.55 17.14
N ALA A 180 2.35 -9.34 16.29
CA ALA A 180 3.19 -10.47 16.69
C ALA A 180 4.61 -10.07 17.12
N PHE A 181 5.18 -9.04 16.50
CA PHE A 181 6.59 -8.63 16.65
C PHE A 181 6.76 -7.10 16.70
N ASN A 182 7.85 -6.64 17.31
CA ASN A 182 8.18 -5.22 17.45
C ASN A 182 8.80 -4.65 16.17
N VAL A 183 7.95 -4.43 15.18
CA VAL A 183 8.31 -3.73 13.94
C VAL A 183 8.40 -2.23 14.18
N ASP A 184 9.40 -1.59 13.60
CA ASP A 184 9.46 -0.14 13.50
C ASP A 184 8.47 0.36 12.46
N ASP A 185 7.37 0.96 12.92
CA ASP A 185 6.29 1.50 12.09
C ASP A 185 6.76 2.53 11.04
N ASP A 186 7.90 3.19 11.26
CA ASP A 186 8.47 4.15 10.31
C ASP A 186 9.57 3.56 9.43
N ARG A 187 9.84 2.24 9.52
CA ARG A 187 10.85 1.53 8.71
C ARG A 187 10.30 0.22 8.14
N VAL A 188 9.12 0.28 7.54
CA VAL A 188 8.55 -0.80 6.71
C VAL A 188 8.81 -0.51 5.23
N PHE A 189 9.32 -1.49 4.49
CA PHE A 189 9.72 -1.38 3.09
C PHE A 189 9.04 -2.45 2.23
N VAL A 190 8.86 -2.17 0.94
CA VAL A 190 8.34 -3.17 -0.01
C VAL A 190 9.30 -3.34 -1.17
N THR A 191 9.63 -4.58 -1.47
CA THR A 191 10.43 -4.99 -2.63
C THR A 191 9.87 -6.30 -3.18
N GLY A 192 10.43 -6.78 -4.27
CA GLY A 192 9.96 -7.97 -4.96
C GLY A 192 10.48 -8.03 -6.38
N MET A 193 10.40 -9.21 -6.98
CA MET A 193 10.86 -9.47 -8.35
C MET A 193 9.70 -9.57 -9.34
N SER A 194 9.90 -9.15 -10.60
CA SER A 194 8.94 -9.39 -11.69
C SER A 194 7.54 -8.83 -11.35
N ASP A 195 6.50 -9.66 -11.34
CA ASP A 195 5.16 -9.32 -10.83
C ASP A 195 5.18 -8.72 -9.42
N GLY A 196 6.05 -9.20 -8.54
CA GLY A 196 6.25 -8.65 -7.20
C GLY A 196 6.88 -7.24 -7.23
N GLY A 197 7.80 -6.99 -8.17
CA GLY A 197 8.32 -5.66 -8.44
C GLY A 197 7.24 -4.71 -8.97
N SER A 198 6.41 -5.20 -9.88
CA SER A 198 5.22 -4.48 -10.38
C SER A 198 4.20 -4.20 -9.26
N GLY A 199 4.03 -5.15 -8.34
CA GLY A 199 3.24 -5.00 -7.12
C GLY A 199 3.80 -3.92 -6.17
N ALA A 200 5.12 -3.84 -6.03
CA ALA A 200 5.77 -2.78 -5.26
C ALA A 200 5.53 -1.39 -5.87
N PHE A 201 5.59 -1.25 -7.20
CA PHE A 201 5.17 -0.01 -7.89
C PHE A 201 3.70 0.31 -7.62
N ALA A 202 2.81 -0.68 -7.67
CA ALA A 202 1.38 -0.48 -7.41
C ALA A 202 1.11 -0.03 -5.97
N LEU A 203 1.76 -0.62 -4.97
CA LEU A 203 1.66 -0.18 -3.58
C LEU A 203 2.23 1.24 -3.40
N ALA A 204 3.31 1.59 -4.12
CA ALA A 204 3.85 2.94 -4.11
C ALA A 204 2.85 3.97 -4.65
N ALA A 205 2.11 3.63 -5.72
CA ALA A 205 1.12 4.51 -6.31
C ALA A 205 -0.18 4.60 -5.53
N ARG A 206 -0.53 3.56 -4.74
CA ARG A 206 -1.87 3.42 -4.17
C ARG A 206 -1.91 3.47 -2.65
N ARG A 207 -0.84 3.04 -1.96
CA ARG A 207 -0.74 3.02 -0.48
C ARG A 207 0.65 3.40 0.07
N PRO A 208 1.26 4.51 -0.39
CA PRO A 208 2.60 4.91 0.08
C PRO A 208 2.62 5.42 1.54
N ASP A 209 1.46 5.67 2.16
CA ASP A 209 1.33 6.11 3.55
C ASP A 209 1.66 5.02 4.58
N THR A 210 1.80 3.77 4.16
CA THR A 210 2.14 2.65 5.05
C THR A 210 3.64 2.37 5.11
N PHE A 211 4.39 2.85 4.11
CA PHE A 211 5.76 2.40 3.84
C PHE A 211 6.76 3.56 3.83
N SER A 212 8.03 3.21 4.01
CA SER A 212 9.17 4.13 4.11
C SER A 212 9.87 4.32 2.76
N GLY A 213 9.74 3.32 1.90
CA GLY A 213 10.16 3.34 0.51
C GLY A 213 9.98 1.99 -0.17
N PHE A 214 10.23 1.97 -1.47
CA PHE A 214 9.98 0.85 -2.36
C PHE A 214 11.23 0.55 -3.18
N MET A 215 11.57 -0.74 -3.33
CA MET A 215 12.70 -1.16 -4.18
C MET A 215 12.27 -2.21 -5.22
N PRO A 216 11.49 -1.85 -6.25
CA PRO A 216 11.08 -2.81 -7.29
C PRO A 216 12.29 -3.41 -8.01
N MET A 217 12.38 -4.75 -8.08
CA MET A 217 13.43 -5.46 -8.80
C MET A 217 12.85 -6.11 -10.06
N VAL A 218 13.42 -5.81 -11.23
CA VAL A 218 12.97 -6.31 -12.54
C VAL A 218 11.44 -6.28 -12.70
N GLY A 219 10.80 -5.21 -12.22
CA GLY A 219 9.36 -4.97 -12.30
C GLY A 219 9.03 -3.85 -13.29
N HIS A 220 7.79 -3.83 -13.81
CA HIS A 220 7.36 -2.85 -14.81
C HIS A 220 6.17 -2.01 -14.29
N PRO A 221 6.28 -0.67 -14.20
CA PRO A 221 5.24 0.18 -13.56
C PRO A 221 3.84 0.12 -14.22
N LEU A 222 3.76 -0.26 -15.49
CA LEU A 222 2.50 -0.39 -16.24
C LEU A 222 1.88 -1.80 -16.24
N VAL A 223 2.50 -2.80 -15.60
CA VAL A 223 1.85 -4.12 -15.47
C VAL A 223 0.49 -4.04 -14.77
N PRO A 224 0.32 -3.25 -13.68
CA PRO A 224 -0.98 -3.04 -13.05
C PRO A 224 -2.11 -2.61 -13.99
N SER A 225 -1.78 -1.82 -15.02
CA SER A 225 -2.76 -1.29 -15.98
C SER A 225 -3.39 -2.39 -16.86
N PHE A 226 -2.74 -3.54 -17.03
CA PHE A 226 -3.33 -4.67 -17.77
C PHE A 226 -4.57 -5.23 -17.11
N ASP A 227 -4.62 -5.20 -15.78
CA ASP A 227 -5.76 -5.67 -15.01
C ASP A 227 -6.69 -4.51 -14.60
N GLY A 228 -6.58 -3.35 -15.25
CA GLY A 228 -7.44 -2.20 -14.97
C GLY A 228 -7.15 -1.51 -13.64
N THR A 229 -5.97 -1.72 -13.04
CA THR A 229 -5.52 -0.86 -11.92
C THR A 229 -4.99 0.45 -12.49
N CYS A 230 -5.61 1.57 -12.11
CA CYS A 230 -5.10 2.88 -12.52
C CYS A 230 -3.79 3.21 -11.80
N MET A 231 -2.79 3.62 -12.57
CA MET A 231 -1.54 4.18 -12.04
C MET A 231 -1.57 5.70 -12.19
N PHE A 232 -1.42 6.42 -11.08
CA PHE A 232 -1.41 7.88 -11.03
C PHE A 232 0.01 8.35 -10.70
N TRP A 233 0.69 9.01 -11.63
CA TRP A 233 2.08 9.44 -11.40
C TRP A 233 2.20 10.52 -10.33
N GLU A 234 1.18 11.37 -10.20
CA GLU A 234 1.13 12.38 -9.13
C GLU A 234 1.19 11.75 -7.73
N ASN A 235 0.66 10.53 -7.55
CA ASN A 235 0.68 9.84 -6.26
C ASN A 235 2.10 9.42 -5.83
N LEU A 236 3.03 9.33 -6.78
CA LEU A 236 4.42 8.98 -6.53
C LEU A 236 5.26 10.19 -6.09
N ALA A 237 4.67 11.40 -6.09
CA ALA A 237 5.34 12.57 -5.56
C ALA A 237 5.68 12.38 -4.07
N LYS A 238 6.94 12.68 -3.72
CA LYS A 238 7.50 12.50 -2.37
C LYS A 238 7.48 11.03 -1.88
N VAL A 239 7.34 10.06 -2.79
CA VAL A 239 7.52 8.63 -2.49
C VAL A 239 8.95 8.24 -2.86
N ARG A 240 9.64 7.54 -1.95
CA ARG A 240 11.01 7.05 -2.21
C ARG A 240 10.95 5.73 -2.96
N ILE A 241 11.48 5.70 -4.19
CA ILE A 241 11.47 4.51 -5.05
C ILE A 241 12.86 4.34 -5.65
N TYR A 242 13.46 3.17 -5.43
CA TYR A 242 14.71 2.73 -6.04
C TYR A 242 14.45 1.51 -6.91
N ALA A 243 14.20 1.74 -8.20
CA ALA A 243 13.88 0.68 -9.15
C ALA A 243 15.14 0.10 -9.78
N ILE A 244 15.16 -1.22 -9.98
CA ILE A 244 16.26 -1.93 -10.63
C ILE A 244 15.73 -2.72 -11.83
N SER A 245 16.43 -2.68 -12.96
CA SER A 245 16.15 -3.50 -14.15
C SER A 245 17.40 -4.20 -14.67
N GLY A 246 17.22 -5.34 -15.34
CA GLY A 246 18.28 -5.99 -16.09
C GLY A 246 18.37 -5.46 -17.53
N GLY A 247 19.56 -5.12 -18.00
CA GLY A 247 19.78 -4.57 -19.35
C GLY A 247 19.46 -5.58 -20.47
N LYS A 248 19.61 -6.88 -20.19
CA LYS A 248 19.27 -7.99 -21.10
C LYS A 248 17.89 -8.60 -20.83
N ASP A 249 17.08 -7.97 -19.97
CA ASP A 249 15.73 -8.41 -19.67
C ASP A 249 14.85 -8.38 -20.94
N ARG A 250 14.43 -9.56 -21.40
CA ARG A 250 13.60 -9.73 -22.60
C ARG A 250 12.10 -9.63 -22.29
N LEU A 251 11.71 -9.79 -21.02
CA LEU A 251 10.31 -9.77 -20.59
C LEU A 251 9.88 -8.32 -20.32
N TYR A 252 10.64 -7.61 -19.49
CA TYR A 252 10.49 -6.19 -19.21
C TYR A 252 11.74 -5.42 -19.67
N PRO A 253 11.83 -5.09 -20.97
CA PRO A 253 13.01 -4.41 -21.51
C PRO A 253 13.33 -3.13 -20.73
N ALA A 254 14.56 -3.03 -20.23
CA ALA A 254 14.97 -1.91 -19.38
C ALA A 254 14.76 -0.54 -20.05
N ALA A 255 14.92 -0.44 -21.37
CA ALA A 255 14.64 0.78 -22.12
C ALA A 255 13.16 1.22 -22.04
N GLN A 256 12.21 0.27 -22.05
CA GLN A 256 10.79 0.55 -21.90
C GLN A 256 10.47 0.98 -20.47
N VAL A 257 11.02 0.27 -19.48
CA VAL A 257 10.88 0.64 -18.06
C VAL A 257 11.44 2.05 -17.82
N ALA A 258 12.62 2.35 -18.36
CA ALA A 258 13.27 3.66 -18.23
C ALA A 258 12.44 4.79 -18.86
N GLN A 259 11.78 4.55 -19.99
CA GLN A 259 10.86 5.53 -20.60
C GLN A 259 9.66 5.83 -19.68
N VAL A 260 9.04 4.80 -19.11
CA VAL A 260 7.93 4.96 -18.18
C VAL A 260 8.37 5.65 -16.88
N VAL A 261 9.54 5.29 -16.34
CA VAL A 261 10.12 5.95 -15.17
C VAL A 261 10.41 7.42 -15.46
N ALA A 262 11.00 7.74 -16.62
CA ALA A 262 11.25 9.11 -17.03
C ALA A 262 9.95 9.91 -17.14
N GLU A 263 8.89 9.31 -17.68
CA GLU A 263 7.56 9.91 -17.72
C GLU A 263 7.00 10.17 -16.32
N ALA A 264 7.07 9.19 -15.40
CA ALA A 264 6.61 9.38 -14.03
C ALA A 264 7.39 10.51 -13.32
N ASN A 265 8.72 10.57 -13.52
CA ASN A 265 9.57 11.63 -12.97
C ASN A 265 9.25 13.02 -13.56
N GLN A 266 8.91 13.10 -14.86
CA GLN A 266 8.42 14.34 -15.47
C GLN A 266 7.09 14.82 -14.87
N ASN A 267 6.33 13.91 -14.23
CA ASN A 267 5.05 14.20 -13.57
C ASN A 267 5.15 14.26 -12.04
N GLY A 268 6.35 14.52 -11.50
CA GLY A 268 6.55 14.83 -10.08
C GLY A 268 7.00 13.67 -9.21
N ALA A 269 7.15 12.46 -9.77
CA ALA A 269 7.82 11.37 -9.07
C ALA A 269 9.33 11.65 -8.90
N SER A 270 9.98 10.88 -8.02
CA SER A 270 11.44 10.93 -7.84
C SER A 270 12.01 9.51 -7.75
N ILE A 271 11.74 8.74 -8.80
CA ILE A 271 12.19 7.36 -8.95
C ILE A 271 13.67 7.37 -9.38
N GLU A 272 14.54 6.83 -8.55
CA GLU A 272 15.89 6.45 -8.96
C GLU A 272 15.82 5.10 -9.68
N HIS A 273 16.36 5.01 -10.89
CA HIS A 273 16.32 3.79 -11.71
C HIS A 273 17.72 3.35 -12.09
N LYS A 274 18.09 2.15 -11.66
CA LYS A 274 19.37 1.53 -11.97
C LYS A 274 19.18 0.38 -12.95
N ILE A 275 20.02 0.36 -13.98
CA ILE A 275 20.08 -0.72 -14.95
C ILE A 275 21.38 -1.50 -14.72
N TYR A 276 21.24 -2.81 -14.55
CA TYR A 276 22.34 -3.75 -14.54
C TYR A 276 22.50 -4.33 -15.94
N GLU A 277 23.40 -3.76 -16.74
CA GLU A 277 23.52 -4.02 -18.19
C GLU A 277 23.58 -5.51 -18.57
N ASP A 278 24.26 -6.33 -17.75
CA ASP A 278 24.45 -7.74 -18.03
C ASP A 278 23.36 -8.67 -17.50
N ALA A 279 22.47 -8.19 -16.62
CA ALA A 279 21.43 -9.00 -16.01
C ALA A 279 20.23 -9.18 -16.94
N GLY A 280 19.62 -10.37 -16.90
CA GLY A 280 18.37 -10.69 -17.61
C GLY A 280 17.13 -10.39 -16.77
N HIS A 281 16.07 -11.17 -16.98
CA HIS A 281 14.89 -11.15 -16.11
C HIS A 281 15.13 -11.98 -14.84
N ASP A 282 16.14 -11.59 -14.09
CA ASP A 282 16.68 -12.33 -12.95
C ASP A 282 17.21 -11.37 -11.87
N LEU A 283 17.74 -11.96 -10.79
CA LEU A 283 18.33 -11.24 -9.66
C LEU A 283 19.85 -11.48 -9.56
N SER A 284 20.55 -11.71 -10.68
CA SER A 284 22.01 -11.95 -10.70
C SER A 284 22.83 -10.82 -10.05
N TYR A 285 22.27 -9.61 -9.98
CA TYR A 285 22.87 -8.45 -9.32
C TYR A 285 22.64 -8.40 -7.80
N ALA A 286 21.78 -9.26 -7.23
CA ALA A 286 21.37 -9.20 -5.83
C ALA A 286 22.54 -9.26 -4.83
N PRO A 287 23.56 -10.12 -4.98
CA PRO A 287 24.70 -10.15 -4.06
C PRO A 287 25.45 -8.82 -3.94
N LYS A 288 25.43 -8.01 -5.02
CA LYS A 288 26.03 -6.67 -5.04
C LYS A 288 25.06 -5.58 -4.57
N GLU A 289 23.79 -5.70 -4.93
CA GLU A 289 22.83 -4.62 -4.73
C GLU A 289 22.13 -4.66 -3.36
N ILE A 290 21.83 -5.86 -2.82
CA ILE A 290 21.12 -5.99 -1.54
C ILE A 290 21.90 -5.33 -0.39
N PRO A 291 23.23 -5.52 -0.22
CA PRO A 291 23.98 -4.83 0.84
C PRO A 291 23.87 -3.30 0.76
N ARG A 292 23.84 -2.73 -0.46
CA ARG A 292 23.63 -1.30 -0.68
C ARG A 292 22.21 -0.89 -0.31
N ILE A 293 21.20 -1.66 -0.72
CA ILE A 293 19.79 -1.42 -0.34
C ILE A 293 19.65 -1.38 1.17
N LEU A 294 20.27 -2.33 1.87
CA LEU A 294 20.23 -2.39 3.32
C LEU A 294 20.87 -1.15 3.96
N ALA A 295 22.09 -0.79 3.54
CA ALA A 295 22.83 0.33 4.13
C ALA A 295 22.26 1.72 3.79
N ASP A 296 21.92 1.96 2.52
CA ASP A 296 21.58 3.29 2.03
C ASP A 296 20.09 3.59 2.04
N MET A 297 19.25 2.57 2.02
CA MET A 297 17.80 2.74 2.01
C MET A 297 17.20 2.23 3.31
N VAL A 298 17.31 0.94 3.64
CA VAL A 298 16.69 0.38 4.86
C VAL A 298 17.25 1.02 6.14
N GLY A 299 18.56 1.29 6.17
CA GLY A 299 19.22 1.95 7.29
C GLY A 299 18.92 3.44 7.45
N LYS A 300 18.41 4.12 6.41
CA LYS A 300 18.31 5.60 6.40
C LYS A 300 16.89 6.13 6.19
N TRP A 301 16.10 5.47 5.36
CA TRP A 301 14.79 5.96 4.96
C TRP A 301 13.77 5.75 6.08
N LYS A 302 12.93 6.76 6.29
CA LYS A 302 11.82 6.71 7.25
C LYS A 302 10.53 7.19 6.61
N ARG A 303 9.42 6.56 6.96
CA ARG A 303 8.09 6.98 6.54
C ARG A 303 7.85 8.46 6.91
N ASP A 304 7.28 9.21 5.97
CA ASP A 304 6.89 10.61 6.17
C ASP A 304 5.39 10.80 5.94
N LEU A 305 4.68 11.18 7.01
CA LEU A 305 3.26 11.48 7.02
C LEU A 305 2.98 12.98 7.24
N GLY A 306 4.01 13.77 7.51
CA GLY A 306 3.93 15.21 7.79
C GLY A 306 3.90 16.05 6.52
N LEU A 307 3.22 15.58 5.47
CA LEU A 307 3.23 16.23 4.17
C LEU A 307 2.55 17.59 4.24
N ALA A 308 3.28 18.68 4.02
CA ALA A 308 2.70 20.02 3.96
C ALA A 308 1.68 20.17 2.81
N SER A 309 1.87 19.42 1.73
CA SER A 309 0.99 19.38 0.56
C SER A 309 1.06 18.02 -0.14
N LEU A 310 -0.03 17.66 -0.83
CA LEU A 310 -0.12 16.44 -1.64
C LEU A 310 -1.08 16.63 -2.82
N ASP A 311 -0.82 15.87 -3.88
CA ASP A 311 -1.75 15.56 -4.95
C ASP A 311 -2.11 14.07 -4.78
N TRP A 312 -3.39 13.74 -4.81
CA TRP A 312 -3.86 12.39 -4.57
C TRP A 312 -5.05 12.01 -5.45
N SER A 313 -4.91 10.91 -6.14
CA SER A 313 -5.91 10.35 -7.05
C SER A 313 -6.19 8.89 -6.69
N THR A 314 -7.46 8.47 -6.75
CA THR A 314 -7.83 7.07 -6.57
C THR A 314 -9.03 6.69 -7.43
N ASP A 315 -9.02 5.45 -7.92
CA ASP A 315 -10.13 4.75 -8.56
C ASP A 315 -10.90 3.85 -7.57
N SER A 316 -10.43 3.74 -6.33
CA SER A 316 -10.99 2.88 -5.29
C SER A 316 -10.93 3.55 -3.92
N PRO A 317 -12.07 3.78 -3.24
CA PRO A 317 -12.08 4.25 -1.86
C PRO A 317 -11.32 3.34 -0.88
N ALA A 318 -11.23 2.03 -1.16
CA ALA A 318 -10.45 1.11 -0.33
C ALA A 318 -8.94 1.44 -0.31
N MET A 319 -8.47 2.16 -1.34
CA MET A 319 -7.11 2.70 -1.43
C MET A 319 -7.08 4.23 -1.40
N GLY A 320 -8.14 4.87 -0.91
CA GLY A 320 -8.29 6.32 -0.95
C GLY A 320 -7.42 7.09 0.04
N ARG A 321 -6.61 6.42 0.85
CA ARG A 321 -5.83 7.05 1.93
C ARG A 321 -4.42 7.48 1.51
N ARG A 322 -4.07 8.72 1.85
CA ARG A 322 -2.72 9.27 1.79
C ARG A 322 -2.47 10.27 2.92
N ALA A 323 -1.52 9.93 3.80
CA ALA A 323 -1.13 10.77 4.92
C ALA A 323 -2.35 11.20 5.76
N TRP A 324 -2.63 12.51 5.85
CA TRP A 324 -3.74 13.08 6.61
C TRP A 324 -5.06 13.17 5.82
N LEU A 325 -5.14 12.61 4.62
CA LEU A 325 -6.34 12.62 3.76
C LEU A 325 -6.80 11.19 3.46
N GLU A 326 -8.11 10.97 3.44
CA GLU A 326 -8.72 9.76 2.87
C GLU A 326 -9.93 10.14 2.02
N ILE A 327 -9.95 9.65 0.78
CA ILE A 327 -11.14 9.69 -0.09
C ILE A 327 -11.99 8.47 0.26
N THR A 328 -13.16 8.69 0.85
CA THR A 328 -14.03 7.61 1.34
C THR A 328 -15.19 7.30 0.40
N GLU A 329 -15.52 8.23 -0.51
CA GLU A 329 -16.59 8.03 -1.49
C GLU A 329 -16.27 8.78 -2.79
N LEU A 330 -16.42 8.09 -3.92
CA LEU A 330 -16.33 8.70 -5.25
C LEU A 330 -17.71 9.25 -5.63
N ALA A 331 -17.80 10.49 -6.10
CA ALA A 331 -19.04 11.07 -6.62
C ALA A 331 -18.77 11.97 -7.81
N ASP A 332 -19.64 11.95 -8.83
CA ASP A 332 -19.58 12.92 -9.92
C ASP A 332 -20.16 14.24 -9.42
N LEU A 333 -19.29 15.22 -9.19
CA LEU A 333 -19.68 16.55 -8.70
C LEU A 333 -19.81 17.58 -9.84
N GLY A 334 -19.72 17.16 -11.11
CA GLY A 334 -19.74 18.03 -12.27
C GLY A 334 -18.40 18.71 -12.57
N ASP A 335 -18.39 19.64 -13.54
CA ASP A 335 -17.18 20.34 -14.01
C ASP A 335 -16.73 21.42 -13.01
N LEU A 336 -16.17 20.98 -11.90
CA LEU A 336 -15.61 21.83 -10.84
C LEU A 336 -14.24 22.36 -11.24
N ASN A 337 -14.17 23.48 -11.99
CA ASN A 337 -12.96 24.27 -12.32
C ASN A 337 -11.63 23.47 -12.27
N ALA A 338 -11.60 22.32 -12.95
CA ALA A 338 -10.57 21.29 -12.80
C ALA A 338 -9.33 21.56 -13.66
N LYS A 339 -9.23 22.74 -14.26
CA LYS A 339 -8.16 23.10 -15.22
C LYS A 339 -6.77 23.05 -14.58
N ASP A 340 -6.68 23.22 -13.27
CA ASP A 340 -5.42 23.13 -12.49
C ASP A 340 -5.10 21.71 -12.00
N LEU A 341 -6.03 20.78 -12.17
CA LEU A 341 -5.88 19.38 -11.83
C LEU A 341 -5.62 18.59 -13.13
N LYS A 342 -4.34 18.44 -13.51
CA LYS A 342 -3.89 17.51 -14.56
C LYS A 342 -3.57 16.13 -14.00
N ALA A 343 -4.46 15.17 -14.17
CA ALA A 343 -4.21 13.81 -13.71
C ALA A 343 -3.51 13.12 -14.87
N VAL A 344 -2.51 12.30 -14.59
CA VAL A 344 -1.92 11.45 -15.62
C VAL A 344 -2.27 10.01 -15.27
N PRO A 345 -3.57 9.65 -15.29
CA PRO A 345 -3.96 8.25 -15.13
C PRO A 345 -3.37 7.50 -16.31
N ARG A 346 -2.43 6.63 -16.02
CA ARG A 346 -2.03 5.59 -16.95
C ARG A 346 -2.77 4.34 -16.54
N SER A 347 -3.93 4.16 -17.16
CA SER A 347 -4.40 2.83 -17.56
C SER A 347 -3.72 2.43 -18.88
N GLY A 348 -2.45 2.84 -19.06
CA GLY A 348 -1.79 3.10 -20.33
C GLY A 348 -2.03 2.02 -21.39
N GLN A 349 -2.14 2.45 -22.66
CA GLN A 349 -2.25 1.60 -23.85
C GLN A 349 -1.62 0.23 -23.62
N ALA A 350 -2.45 -0.75 -23.31
CA ALA A 350 -1.99 -2.06 -22.92
C ALA A 350 -1.12 -2.61 -24.06
N ARG A 351 0.12 -2.99 -23.74
CA ARG A 351 0.84 -4.00 -24.51
C ARG A 351 -0.05 -5.24 -24.60
N VAL A 352 -0.73 -5.40 -25.71
CA VAL A 352 -1.70 -6.47 -25.85
C VAL A 352 -0.99 -7.82 -25.88
N VAL A 353 -1.55 -8.79 -25.18
CA VAL A 353 -1.05 -10.17 -25.15
C VAL A 353 -2.11 -11.09 -25.72
N LEU A 354 -1.68 -12.12 -26.47
CA LEU A 354 -2.59 -13.14 -26.97
C LEU A 354 -3.03 -14.09 -25.84
N GLY A 355 -2.22 -14.27 -24.79
CA GLY A 355 -2.45 -15.27 -23.74
C GLY A 355 -1.99 -16.67 -24.16
N ILE A 356 -0.84 -16.72 -24.85
CA ILE A 356 -0.11 -17.94 -25.18
C ILE A 356 1.13 -18.04 -24.29
N THR A 357 1.48 -19.28 -23.92
CA THR A 357 2.80 -19.61 -23.37
C THR A 357 3.62 -20.23 -24.50
N LEU A 358 4.92 -19.96 -24.50
CA LEU A 358 5.86 -20.53 -25.47
C LEU A 358 6.82 -21.45 -24.73
N ASN A 359 7.41 -22.40 -25.44
CA ASN A 359 8.43 -23.27 -24.85
C ASN A 359 9.58 -22.40 -24.27
N PRO A 360 9.91 -22.55 -22.98
CA PRO A 360 10.95 -21.74 -22.33
C PRO A 360 12.36 -21.94 -22.93
N GLU A 361 12.59 -23.04 -23.64
CA GLU A 361 13.87 -23.35 -24.30
C GLU A 361 14.01 -22.77 -25.71
N LEU A 362 12.98 -22.08 -26.24
CA LEU A 362 13.01 -21.47 -27.58
C LEU A 362 14.16 -20.48 -27.73
N GLU A 363 15.02 -20.71 -28.73
CA GLU A 363 16.01 -19.73 -29.15
C GLU A 363 15.35 -18.59 -29.95
N VAL A 364 16.03 -17.45 -30.03
CA VAL A 364 15.51 -16.25 -30.71
C VAL A 364 15.31 -16.47 -32.21
N THR A 365 15.98 -17.46 -32.80
CA THR A 365 15.86 -17.83 -34.21
C THR A 365 14.76 -18.85 -34.48
N ASP A 366 14.19 -19.43 -33.43
CA ASP A 366 13.28 -20.56 -33.57
C ASP A 366 11.87 -20.10 -33.96
N PRO A 367 11.11 -20.97 -34.67
CA PRO A 367 9.70 -20.75 -34.94
C PRO A 367 8.89 -20.56 -33.65
N VAL A 368 7.87 -19.72 -33.68
CA VAL A 368 7.07 -19.41 -32.49
C VAL A 368 6.01 -20.49 -32.25
N VAL A 369 6.40 -21.55 -31.53
CA VAL A 369 5.52 -22.67 -31.19
C VAL A 369 4.77 -22.40 -29.89
N VAL A 370 3.43 -22.53 -29.93
CA VAL A 370 2.54 -22.38 -28.77
C VAL A 370 2.63 -23.62 -27.89
N ASP A 371 3.09 -23.44 -26.65
CA ASP A 371 3.16 -24.50 -25.64
C ASP A 371 1.79 -24.68 -24.96
N SER A 372 1.19 -23.58 -24.50
CA SER A 372 -0.11 -23.60 -23.82
C SER A 372 -0.92 -22.34 -24.10
N VAL A 373 -2.25 -22.43 -23.92
CA VAL A 373 -3.18 -21.31 -24.12
C VAL A 373 -3.90 -21.05 -22.80
N ALA A 374 -3.85 -19.81 -22.33
CA ALA A 374 -4.52 -19.41 -21.11
C ALA A 374 -6.05 -19.38 -21.32
N LYS A 375 -6.80 -19.80 -20.30
CA LYS A 375 -8.27 -19.71 -20.29
C LYS A 375 -8.73 -18.25 -20.28
N ASP A 376 -9.85 -17.97 -20.93
CA ASP A 376 -10.47 -16.64 -21.10
C ASP A 376 -9.55 -15.63 -21.82
N SER A 377 -8.57 -16.13 -22.58
CA SER A 377 -7.61 -15.31 -23.33
C SER A 377 -8.08 -14.97 -24.75
N VAL A 378 -7.39 -14.01 -25.38
CA VAL A 378 -7.62 -13.68 -26.80
C VAL A 378 -7.29 -14.88 -27.69
N ALA A 379 -6.22 -15.61 -27.38
CA ALA A 379 -5.82 -16.82 -28.09
C ALA A 379 -6.87 -17.92 -28.00
N GLU A 380 -7.42 -18.17 -26.80
CA GLU A 380 -8.51 -19.15 -26.62
C GLU A 380 -9.75 -18.73 -27.42
N ALA A 381 -10.17 -17.47 -27.30
CA ALA A 381 -11.32 -16.93 -28.02
C ALA A 381 -11.16 -17.00 -29.56
N MET A 382 -9.91 -16.88 -30.05
CA MET A 382 -9.55 -17.02 -31.47
C MET A 382 -9.44 -18.48 -31.93
N GLY A 383 -9.42 -19.44 -31.00
CA GLY A 383 -9.24 -20.85 -31.30
C GLY A 383 -7.78 -21.27 -31.58
N ILE A 384 -6.80 -20.51 -31.08
CA ILE A 384 -5.39 -20.94 -31.02
C ILE A 384 -5.29 -22.11 -30.04
N LYS A 385 -4.42 -23.07 -30.34
CA LYS A 385 -4.23 -24.31 -29.55
C LYS A 385 -2.75 -24.55 -29.29
N ALA A 386 -2.46 -25.32 -28.25
CA ALA A 386 -1.14 -25.90 -28.04
C ALA A 386 -0.70 -26.68 -29.29
N GLY A 387 0.56 -26.52 -29.69
CA GLY A 387 1.15 -27.09 -30.90
C GLY A 387 1.03 -26.21 -32.15
N ASP A 388 0.28 -25.10 -32.13
CA ASP A 388 0.27 -24.15 -33.24
C ASP A 388 1.63 -23.45 -33.42
N VAL A 389 2.02 -23.21 -34.67
CA VAL A 389 3.17 -22.35 -35.00
C VAL A 389 2.66 -21.01 -35.52
N ILE A 390 3.00 -19.91 -34.85
CA ILE A 390 2.58 -18.57 -35.29
C ILE A 390 3.52 -18.09 -36.40
N VAL A 391 2.96 -17.86 -37.58
CA VAL A 391 3.70 -17.48 -38.79
C VAL A 391 3.36 -16.08 -39.31
N GLY A 392 2.28 -15.47 -38.80
CA GLY A 392 1.84 -14.13 -39.20
C GLY A 392 1.03 -13.42 -38.12
N LEU A 393 1.13 -12.08 -38.07
CA LEU A 393 0.27 -11.21 -37.27
C LEU A 393 -0.07 -9.94 -38.04
N ASP A 394 -1.36 -9.73 -38.33
CA ASP A 394 -1.88 -8.74 -39.28
C ASP A 394 -1.09 -8.78 -40.60
N LYS A 395 -0.31 -7.72 -40.90
CA LYS A 395 0.52 -7.62 -42.11
C LYS A 395 1.98 -8.01 -41.87
N ALA A 396 2.34 -8.38 -40.65
CA ALA A 396 3.70 -8.74 -40.27
C ALA A 396 3.92 -10.25 -40.40
N LYS A 397 4.95 -10.66 -41.15
CA LYS A 397 5.42 -12.04 -41.15
C LYS A 397 6.18 -12.31 -39.86
N ILE A 398 5.90 -13.45 -39.23
CA ILE A 398 6.53 -13.84 -37.98
C ILE A 398 7.42 -15.04 -38.27
N ALA A 399 8.74 -14.81 -38.32
CA ALA A 399 9.70 -15.91 -38.43
C ALA A 399 10.16 -16.40 -37.06
N ASN A 400 10.16 -15.50 -36.08
CA ASN A 400 10.66 -15.77 -34.75
C ASN A 400 10.01 -14.90 -33.67
N LEU A 401 10.44 -15.10 -32.42
CA LEU A 401 9.87 -14.43 -31.26
C LEU A 401 10.06 -12.91 -31.25
N ASN A 402 11.15 -12.39 -31.82
CA ASN A 402 11.35 -10.94 -31.91
C ASN A 402 10.35 -10.29 -32.87
N ASP A 403 10.07 -10.95 -34.00
CA ASP A 403 9.06 -10.47 -34.95
C ASP A 403 7.68 -10.43 -34.30
N LEU A 404 7.30 -11.49 -33.56
CA LEU A 404 6.01 -11.55 -32.88
C LEU A 404 5.87 -10.43 -31.85
N ARG A 405 6.91 -10.22 -31.04
CA ARG A 405 6.95 -9.16 -30.03
C ARG A 405 6.88 -7.78 -30.68
N ALA A 406 7.59 -7.56 -31.78
CA ALA A 406 7.58 -6.30 -32.51
C ALA A 406 6.21 -6.02 -33.16
N ALA A 407 5.53 -7.05 -33.66
CA ALA A 407 4.20 -6.94 -34.23
C ALA A 407 3.14 -6.64 -33.15
N LEU A 408 3.12 -7.40 -32.05
CA LEU A 408 2.23 -7.16 -30.90
C LEU A 408 2.49 -5.79 -30.25
N GLY A 409 3.75 -5.34 -30.20
CA GLY A 409 4.12 -4.03 -29.67
C GLY A 409 3.53 -2.83 -30.43
N LYS A 410 3.04 -3.03 -31.66
CA LYS A 410 2.36 -1.99 -32.45
C LYS A 410 0.85 -1.94 -32.20
N LYS A 411 0.28 -2.97 -31.58
CA LYS A 411 -1.16 -3.14 -31.36
C LYS A 411 -1.60 -2.46 -30.07
N LYS A 412 -2.87 -2.07 -30.04
CA LYS A 412 -3.51 -1.46 -28.86
C LYS A 412 -4.71 -2.27 -28.41
N ALA A 413 -5.05 -2.14 -27.13
CA ALA A 413 -6.28 -2.69 -26.59
C ALA A 413 -7.51 -2.16 -27.36
N GLY A 414 -8.50 -3.02 -27.56
CA GLY A 414 -9.69 -2.72 -28.37
C GLY A 414 -9.48 -2.83 -29.89
N GLU A 415 -8.24 -3.00 -30.38
CA GLU A 415 -7.99 -3.24 -31.81
C GLU A 415 -8.28 -4.70 -32.19
N ASP A 416 -8.79 -4.88 -33.39
CA ASP A 416 -8.89 -6.20 -34.01
C ASP A 416 -7.49 -6.75 -34.33
N VAL A 417 -7.32 -8.06 -34.30
CA VAL A 417 -6.06 -8.73 -34.60
C VAL A 417 -6.30 -9.97 -35.44
N GLU A 418 -5.47 -10.14 -36.46
CA GLU A 418 -5.43 -11.34 -37.30
C GLU A 418 -4.13 -12.10 -37.01
N VAL A 419 -4.21 -13.39 -36.71
CA VAL A 419 -3.05 -14.25 -36.46
C VAL A 419 -3.09 -15.41 -37.44
N GLU A 420 -2.00 -15.59 -38.18
CA GLU A 420 -1.81 -16.76 -39.04
C GLU A 420 -1.03 -17.82 -38.27
N VAL A 421 -1.62 -19.01 -38.17
CA VAL A 421 -1.00 -20.18 -37.53
C VAL A 421 -0.84 -21.30 -38.54
N GLU A 422 0.22 -22.09 -38.40
CA GLU A 422 0.35 -23.38 -39.05
C GLU A 422 -0.06 -24.47 -38.07
N ARG A 423 -1.04 -25.28 -38.50
CA ARG A 423 -1.56 -26.42 -37.74
C ARG A 423 -1.77 -27.60 -38.70
N ASP A 424 -1.21 -28.76 -38.36
CA ASP A 424 -1.27 -29.97 -39.18
C ASP A 424 -0.79 -29.75 -40.64
N GLY A 425 0.24 -28.91 -40.83
CA GLY A 425 0.79 -28.58 -42.14
C GLY A 425 -0.08 -27.67 -43.02
N LYS A 426 -1.11 -27.04 -42.45
CA LYS A 426 -1.97 -26.06 -43.13
C LYS A 426 -1.95 -24.72 -42.42
N THR A 427 -1.86 -23.64 -43.19
CA THR A 427 -2.00 -22.28 -42.67
C THR A 427 -3.48 -21.95 -42.44
N GLN A 428 -3.78 -21.40 -41.27
CA GLN A 428 -5.10 -20.93 -40.88
C GLN A 428 -5.01 -19.50 -40.39
N THR A 429 -5.94 -18.66 -40.84
CA THR A 429 -6.06 -17.27 -40.40
C THR A 429 -7.14 -17.19 -39.33
N LEU A 430 -6.74 -16.81 -38.12
CA LEU A 430 -7.62 -16.68 -36.96
C LEU A 430 -7.81 -15.20 -36.64
N LYS A 431 -9.05 -14.80 -36.40
CA LYS A 431 -9.42 -13.40 -36.13
C LYS A 431 -9.90 -13.25 -34.71
N GLY A 432 -9.42 -12.21 -34.05
CA GLY A 432 -9.81 -11.87 -32.70
C GLY A 432 -9.82 -10.37 -32.50
N LYS A 433 -10.09 -9.99 -31.26
CA LYS A 433 -10.09 -8.62 -30.83
C LYS A 433 -9.43 -8.53 -29.47
N PHE A 434 -8.46 -7.64 -29.33
CA PHE A 434 -7.90 -7.38 -28.02
C PHE A 434 -8.97 -6.73 -27.16
N PRO A 435 -9.22 -7.22 -25.93
CA PRO A 435 -10.19 -6.59 -25.06
C PRO A 435 -9.77 -5.14 -24.84
N LEU A 436 -10.75 -4.25 -24.71
CA LEU A 436 -10.46 -2.94 -24.14
C LEU A 436 -9.88 -3.14 -22.74
N PRO A 437 -8.96 -2.27 -22.27
CA PRO A 437 -8.51 -2.34 -20.89
C PRO A 437 -9.77 -2.30 -20.03
N LYS A 438 -9.86 -3.16 -19.03
CA LYS A 438 -10.95 -3.08 -18.04
C LYS A 438 -10.74 -1.87 -17.10
N SER A 439 -10.49 -0.67 -17.63
CA SER A 439 -11.15 0.60 -17.27
C SER A 439 -10.52 1.82 -17.98
N ALA A 440 -11.38 2.63 -18.60
CA ALA A 440 -11.16 4.07 -18.83
C ALA A 440 -12.49 4.78 -19.13
N SER A 441 -13.47 4.10 -19.74
CA SER A 441 -14.82 4.67 -19.96
C SER A 441 -15.82 4.13 -18.94
N GLY A 442 -15.79 4.65 -17.70
CA GLY A 442 -16.88 4.39 -16.73
C GLY A 442 -16.50 4.28 -15.26
N GLN A 443 -15.22 4.21 -14.90
CA GLN A 443 -14.81 4.35 -13.50
C GLN A 443 -14.71 5.82 -13.14
N LEU A 444 -15.44 6.20 -12.10
CA LEU A 444 -15.30 7.48 -11.44
C LEU A 444 -13.93 7.52 -10.77
N MET A 445 -13.20 8.64 -10.88
CA MET A 445 -11.84 8.79 -10.34
C MET A 445 -11.77 10.02 -9.47
N ALA A 446 -11.70 9.83 -8.16
CA ALA A 446 -11.56 10.95 -7.26
C ALA A 446 -10.15 11.52 -7.34
N ARG A 447 -10.09 12.85 -7.27
CA ARG A 447 -8.84 13.56 -7.13
C ARG A 447 -8.96 14.72 -6.18
N VAL A 448 -7.92 14.86 -5.36
CA VAL A 448 -7.76 15.92 -4.38
C VAL A 448 -6.34 16.48 -4.48
N LYS A 449 -6.22 17.78 -4.67
CA LYS A 449 -5.00 18.53 -4.37
C LYS A 449 -5.21 19.26 -3.06
N ALA A 450 -4.31 19.05 -2.11
CA ALA A 450 -4.49 19.60 -0.78
C ALA A 450 -3.20 20.15 -0.19
N GLY A 451 -3.32 21.25 0.57
CA GLY A 451 -2.23 21.91 1.27
C GLY A 451 -2.61 22.23 2.71
N THR A 452 -1.61 22.28 3.59
CA THR A 452 -1.77 22.61 5.01
C THR A 452 -0.92 23.81 5.39
N ARG A 453 -1.43 24.63 6.30
CA ARG A 453 -0.65 25.69 6.96
C ARG A 453 -1.16 25.92 8.37
N THR A 454 -0.24 26.32 9.25
CA THR A 454 -0.58 26.77 10.60
C THR A 454 -0.57 28.28 10.62
N ALA A 455 -1.61 28.89 11.19
CA ALA A 455 -1.71 30.33 11.39
C ALA A 455 -1.87 30.64 12.88
N LYS A 456 -1.52 31.87 13.29
CA LYS A 456 -1.74 32.37 14.65
C LYS A 456 -2.96 33.29 14.64
N GLY A 457 -4.06 32.87 15.26
CA GLY A 457 -5.31 33.64 15.38
C GLY A 457 -5.49 34.26 16.77
N GLU A 458 -6.57 35.04 16.94
CA GLU A 458 -6.92 35.72 18.21
C GLU A 458 -7.20 34.77 19.38
N ARG A 459 -7.47 33.48 19.11
CA ARG A 459 -7.76 32.44 20.11
C ARG A 459 -6.67 31.38 20.29
N GLY A 460 -5.54 31.49 19.58
CA GLY A 460 -4.49 30.47 19.59
C GLY A 460 -3.98 30.10 18.19
N MET A 461 -3.27 28.98 18.09
CA MET A 461 -2.87 28.39 16.80
C MET A 461 -4.13 27.89 16.07
N GLU A 462 -4.16 27.98 14.74
CA GLU A 462 -5.25 27.48 13.89
C GLU A 462 -4.65 26.65 12.76
N ARG A 463 -5.26 25.48 12.49
CA ARG A 463 -4.87 24.61 11.38
C ARG A 463 -5.76 24.87 10.18
N HIS A 464 -5.15 25.13 9.03
CA HIS A 464 -5.86 25.31 7.76
C HIS A 464 -5.57 24.17 6.80
N PHE A 465 -6.62 23.67 6.16
CA PHE A 465 -6.55 22.78 5.00
C PHE A 465 -7.18 23.49 3.80
N GLU A 466 -6.44 23.58 2.70
CA GLU A 466 -6.92 24.13 1.43
C GLU A 466 -7.02 22.97 0.43
N LEU A 467 -8.22 22.65 -0.04
CA LEU A 467 -8.52 21.51 -0.89
C LEU A 467 -9.14 21.97 -2.21
N LEU A 468 -8.60 21.42 -3.31
CA LEU A 468 -9.23 21.40 -4.61
C LEU A 468 -9.68 19.96 -4.90
N VAL A 469 -10.98 19.75 -5.04
CA VAL A 469 -11.63 18.44 -5.11
C VAL A 469 -12.50 18.34 -6.37
N THR A 470 -12.40 17.22 -7.09
CA THR A 470 -13.25 16.97 -8.27
C THR A 470 -14.27 15.85 -8.03
N GLN A 471 -13.89 14.58 -8.17
CA GLN A 471 -14.85 13.46 -8.15
C GLN A 471 -14.90 12.70 -6.81
N ALA A 472 -14.77 13.41 -5.69
CA ALA A 472 -14.87 12.82 -4.34
C ALA A 472 -16.12 13.33 -3.63
N GLY A 473 -17.09 12.46 -3.37
CA GLY A 473 -18.33 12.80 -2.66
C GLY A 473 -18.13 12.98 -1.16
N LYS A 474 -17.29 12.13 -0.57
CA LYS A 474 -16.91 12.20 0.84
C LYS A 474 -15.42 12.01 1.00
N LEU A 475 -14.86 12.73 1.96
CA LEU A 475 -13.47 12.61 2.37
C LEU A 475 -13.35 12.75 3.89
N SER A 476 -12.26 12.20 4.42
CA SER A 476 -11.87 12.36 5.80
C SER A 476 -10.53 13.09 5.89
N LEU A 477 -10.40 13.99 6.86
CA LEU A 477 -9.13 14.61 7.25
C LEU A 477 -8.69 14.08 8.61
N PHE A 478 -7.44 13.64 8.73
CA PHE A 478 -6.88 13.14 9.97
C PHE A 478 -6.04 14.20 10.66
N LEU A 479 -6.29 14.35 11.96
CA LEU A 479 -5.70 15.40 12.78
C LEU A 479 -4.68 14.81 13.75
N THR A 480 -3.53 15.46 13.86
CA THR A 480 -2.55 15.15 14.90
C THR A 480 -3.00 15.68 16.27
N ALA A 481 -2.34 15.27 17.35
CA ALA A 481 -2.62 15.81 18.68
C ALA A 481 -2.36 17.33 18.76
N GLU A 482 -1.40 17.84 17.96
CA GLU A 482 -1.14 19.28 17.85
C GLU A 482 -2.31 20.01 17.17
N ASP A 483 -2.86 19.42 16.09
CA ASP A 483 -4.02 19.99 15.39
C ASP A 483 -5.26 20.04 16.29
N VAL A 484 -5.48 19.02 17.12
CA VAL A 484 -6.56 19.01 18.11
C VAL A 484 -6.30 20.06 19.19
N ALA A 485 -5.07 20.19 19.69
CA ALA A 485 -4.70 21.16 20.70
C ALA A 485 -4.79 22.62 20.22
N ALA A 486 -4.67 22.87 18.91
CA ALA A 486 -4.95 24.17 18.31
C ALA A 486 -6.40 24.62 18.53
N GLY A 487 -7.34 23.68 18.73
CA GLY A 487 -8.72 23.95 19.12
C GLY A 487 -9.63 24.44 17.99
N ARG A 488 -9.05 24.80 16.84
CA ARG A 488 -9.75 25.20 15.62
C ARG A 488 -9.06 24.66 14.37
N VAL A 489 -9.87 24.06 13.50
CA VAL A 489 -9.48 23.64 12.15
C VAL A 489 -10.42 24.29 11.14
N THR A 490 -9.84 24.94 10.12
CA THR A 490 -10.57 25.48 8.98
C THR A 490 -10.24 24.67 7.73
N VAL A 491 -11.27 24.20 7.02
CA VAL A 491 -11.14 23.42 5.79
C VAL A 491 -11.81 24.19 4.67
N ASN A 492 -11.05 24.61 3.67
CA ASN A 492 -11.56 25.27 2.49
C ASN A 492 -11.62 24.26 1.33
N ILE A 493 -12.81 24.02 0.79
CA ILE A 493 -13.04 23.07 -0.31
C ILE A 493 -13.59 23.84 -1.49
N ASN A 494 -12.82 23.93 -2.58
CA ASN A 494 -13.18 24.66 -3.79
C ASN A 494 -13.72 26.08 -3.51
N GLY A 495 -13.13 26.79 -2.54
CA GLY A 495 -13.52 28.14 -2.15
C GLY A 495 -14.64 28.22 -1.09
N ARG A 496 -15.15 27.08 -0.59
CA ARG A 496 -16.11 27.02 0.52
C ARG A 496 -15.41 26.65 1.83
N ALA A 497 -15.43 27.56 2.79
CA ALA A 497 -14.84 27.34 4.12
C ALA A 497 -15.81 26.62 5.06
N LEU A 498 -15.32 25.57 5.71
CA LEU A 498 -15.91 24.86 6.84
C LEU A 498 -15.03 25.11 8.07
N VAL A 499 -15.64 25.38 9.22
CA VAL A 499 -14.92 25.67 10.47
C VAL A 499 -15.33 24.65 11.52
N PHE A 500 -14.33 24.03 12.13
CA PHE A 500 -14.48 23.03 13.18
C PHE A 500 -13.82 23.56 14.45
N ASP A 501 -14.63 23.80 15.49
CA ASP A 501 -14.19 24.18 16.83
C ASP A 501 -14.47 23.02 17.81
N GLY A 502 -13.87 23.06 19.00
CA GLY A 502 -14.18 22.09 20.07
C GLY A 502 -13.64 20.68 19.79
N LEU A 503 -12.49 20.61 19.13
CA LEU A 503 -11.84 19.36 18.76
C LEU A 503 -11.36 18.58 19.99
N ALA A 504 -11.49 17.26 19.95
CA ALA A 504 -10.99 16.33 20.95
C ALA A 504 -10.37 15.09 20.28
N GLU A 505 -9.49 14.39 20.99
CA GLU A 505 -9.02 13.07 20.54
C GLU A 505 -10.20 12.10 20.48
N ASP A 506 -10.36 11.41 19.35
CA ASP A 506 -11.40 10.41 19.12
C ASP A 506 -10.84 9.01 19.42
N ALA A 507 -11.17 8.50 20.60
CA ALA A 507 -10.74 7.17 21.03
C ALA A 507 -11.29 6.05 20.13
N ALA A 508 -12.47 6.22 19.54
CA ALA A 508 -13.05 5.22 18.63
C ALA A 508 -12.30 5.18 17.31
N PHE A 509 -11.90 6.34 16.77
CA PHE A 509 -11.02 6.45 15.62
C PHE A 509 -9.63 5.87 15.91
N ILE A 510 -9.02 6.22 17.04
CA ILE A 510 -7.71 5.69 17.47
C ILE A 510 -7.72 4.16 17.52
N LEU A 511 -8.75 3.57 18.15
CA LEU A 511 -8.88 2.12 18.22
C LEU A 511 -9.05 1.50 16.83
N ALA A 512 -9.91 2.09 15.98
CA ALA A 512 -10.14 1.59 14.62
C ALA A 512 -8.87 1.64 13.76
N GLU A 513 -8.05 2.69 13.90
CA GLU A 513 -6.77 2.80 13.19
C GLU A 513 -5.77 1.74 13.62
N PHE A 514 -5.69 1.50 14.93
CA PHE A 514 -4.85 0.43 15.46
C PHE A 514 -5.32 -0.95 14.97
N GLU A 515 -6.62 -1.22 14.96
CA GLU A 515 -7.18 -2.49 14.46
C GLU A 515 -6.94 -2.70 12.96
N ARG A 516 -6.93 -1.61 12.19
CA ARG A 516 -6.73 -1.62 10.75
C ARG A 516 -5.26 -1.85 10.38
N THR A 517 -4.32 -1.32 11.16
CA THR A 517 -2.91 -1.21 10.74
C THR A 517 -1.90 -1.91 11.63
N GLY A 518 -2.24 -2.15 12.91
CA GLY A 518 -1.29 -2.54 13.94
C GLY A 518 -0.25 -1.47 14.27
N ASP A 519 -0.37 -0.26 13.69
CA ASP A 519 0.59 0.84 13.88
C ASP A 519 0.45 1.42 15.29
N ARG A 520 1.55 1.41 16.04
CA ARG A 520 1.58 1.86 17.44
C ARG A 520 2.00 3.32 17.57
N LYS A 521 2.49 3.95 16.49
CA LYS A 521 2.87 5.37 16.49
C LYS A 521 1.63 6.27 16.48
N LEU A 522 0.55 5.84 15.82
CA LEU A 522 -0.76 6.50 15.80
C LEU A 522 -0.62 8.02 15.63
N PRO A 523 -0.08 8.49 14.48
CA PRO A 523 0.24 9.90 14.27
C PRO A 523 -1.00 10.80 14.27
N PHE A 524 -2.17 10.22 14.01
CA PHE A 524 -3.44 10.91 14.01
C PHE A 524 -4.32 10.41 15.15
N VAL A 525 -5.02 11.35 15.79
CA VAL A 525 -5.80 11.11 17.01
C VAL A 525 -7.26 11.52 16.88
N ALA A 526 -7.62 12.19 15.77
CA ALA A 526 -8.99 12.54 15.45
C ALA A 526 -9.19 12.58 13.93
N ARG A 527 -10.46 12.57 13.53
CA ARG A 527 -10.90 12.58 12.13
C ARG A 527 -12.01 13.60 11.94
N LEU A 528 -11.99 14.31 10.82
CA LEU A 528 -13.10 15.12 10.34
C LEU A 528 -13.67 14.45 9.09
N ASP A 529 -14.91 13.98 9.17
CA ASP A 529 -15.63 13.40 8.03
C ASP A 529 -16.42 14.51 7.32
N ILE A 530 -16.20 14.66 6.01
CA ILE A 530 -16.71 15.76 5.21
C ILE A 530 -17.50 15.23 4.02
N ASP A 531 -18.77 15.62 3.93
CA ASP A 531 -19.58 15.47 2.73
C ASP A 531 -19.31 16.65 1.79
N VAL A 532 -18.49 16.41 0.77
CA VAL A 532 -18.06 17.41 -0.19
C VAL A 532 -19.26 17.90 -1.01
N ALA A 533 -20.15 17.00 -1.41
CA ALA A 533 -21.32 17.35 -2.20
C ALA A 533 -22.26 18.29 -1.43
N ALA A 534 -22.46 18.04 -0.13
CA ALA A 534 -23.23 18.92 0.75
C ALA A 534 -22.52 20.25 0.98
N ALA A 535 -21.20 20.24 1.23
CA ALA A 535 -20.40 21.44 1.47
C ALA A 535 -20.46 22.41 0.27
N LEU A 536 -20.38 21.90 -0.96
CA LEU A 536 -20.45 22.72 -2.17
C LEU A 536 -21.84 23.33 -2.42
N LYS A 537 -22.91 22.65 -1.98
CA LYS A 537 -24.29 23.15 -2.08
C LYS A 537 -24.64 24.20 -1.02
N GLY A 538 -23.80 24.41 -0.01
CA GLY A 538 -24.04 25.35 1.07
C GLY A 538 -25.06 24.87 2.11
N THR A 539 -25.42 23.59 2.08
CA THR A 539 -26.12 22.92 3.19
C THR A 539 -25.13 22.76 4.34
N LYS A 540 -25.43 23.42 5.47
CA LYS A 540 -24.62 23.42 6.69
C LYS A 540 -24.53 22.04 7.33
#